data_AF-A0A521VZG1-F1
#
_entry.id   AF-A0A521VZG1-F1
#
_cell.length_a   1.000
_cell.length_b   1.000
_cell.length_c   1.000
_cell.angle_alpha   90.00
_cell.angle_beta   90.00
_cell.angle_gamma   90.00
#
_symmetry.space_group_name_H-M   'P 1'
#
loop_
_entity.id
_entity.type
_entity.pdbx_description
1 polymer ?
#
loop_
_entity_poly.entity_id
_entity_poly.type
_entity_poly.pdbx_seq_one_letter_code
_entity_poly.pdbx_strand_id
1 'polypeptide(L)' 'MTITVELLQEEALALLRNLERLKILKLLLPEKQPAGKTTRKSRFAGRISPATAKQLHQQLAQMREEWR' A
#
# COMPACT_ATOMS: atom_id res chain seq x y z
N MET A 1 -21.62 -6.14 6.03
CA MET A 1 -22.11 -7.27 5.21
C MET A 1 -21.54 -7.11 3.82
N THR A 2 -20.95 -8.16 3.26
CA THR A 2 -20.31 -8.12 1.94
C THR A 2 -21.08 -9.04 1.01
N ILE A 3 -21.47 -8.54 -0.15
CA ILE A 3 -22.19 -9.30 -1.17
C ILE A 3 -21.27 -9.38 -2.38
N THR A 4 -20.98 -10.59 -2.84
CA THR A 4 -20.24 -10.83 -4.07
C THR A 4 -21.23 -10.95 -5.21
N VAL A 5 -21.01 -10.19 -6.27
CA VAL A 5 -21.85 -10.22 -7.48
C VAL A 5 -20.97 -10.55 -8.69
N GLU A 6 -21.48 -11.42 -9.56
CA GLU A 6 -20.84 -11.73 -10.82
C GLU A 6 -21.37 -10.80 -11.91
N LEU A 7 -20.47 -10.19 -12.67
CA LEU A 7 -20.83 -9.34 -13.79
C LEU A 7 -21.06 -10.20 -15.03
N LEU A 8 -22.32 -10.40 -15.40
CA LEU A 8 -22.69 -11.15 -16.60
C LEU A 8 -22.50 -10.35 -17.90
N GLN A 9 -22.56 -9.03 -17.81
CA GLN A 9 -22.42 -8.09 -18.94
C GLN A 9 -21.60 -6.88 -18.47
N GLU A 10 -20.77 -6.32 -19.35
CA GLU A 10 -19.88 -5.20 -18.99
C GLU A 10 -20.66 -3.91 -18.68
N GLU A 11 -21.82 -3.73 -19.31
CA GLU A 11 -22.74 -2.61 -19.11
C GLU A 11 -23.21 -2.51 -17.66
N ALA A 12 -23.31 -3.65 -16.96
CA ALA A 12 -23.69 -3.69 -15.55
C ALA A 12 -22.65 -3.01 -14.64
N LEU A 13 -21.37 -2.94 -15.06
CA LEU A 13 -20.34 -2.23 -14.31
C LEU A 13 -20.62 -0.72 -14.23
N ALA A 14 -21.17 -0.13 -15.30
CA ALA A 14 -21.52 1.27 -15.32
C ALA A 14 -22.65 1.58 -14.32
N LEU A 15 -23.65 0.70 -14.23
CA LEU A 15 -24.72 0.79 -13.24
C LEU A 15 -24.17 0.70 -11.81
N LEU A 16 -23.32 -0.28 -11.54
CA LEU A 16 -22.69 -0.44 -10.23
C LEU A 16 -21.88 0.79 -9.80
N ARG A 17 -21.14 1.41 -10.72
CA ARG A 17 -20.40 2.66 -10.46
C ARG A 17 -21.35 3.81 -10.14
N ASN A 18 -22.52 3.87 -10.77
CA ASN A 18 -23.53 4.88 -10.45
C ASN A 18 -24.08 4.69 -9.03
N LEU A 19 -24.34 3.45 -8.61
CA LEU A 19 -24.77 3.15 -7.25
C LEU A 19 -23.70 3.49 -6.20
N GLU A 20 -22.42 3.32 -6.54
CA GLU A 20 -21.31 3.78 -5.69
C GLU A 20 -21.25 5.30 -5.57
N ARG A 21 -21.46 6.05 -6.66
CA ARG A 21 -21.54 7.52 -6.62
C ARG A 21 -22.67 8.02 -5.74
N LEU A 22 -23.80 7.30 -5.72
CA LEU A 22 -24.94 7.57 -4.85
C LEU A 22 -24.72 7.08 -3.41
N LYS A 23 -23.54 6.52 -3.09
CA LYS A 23 -23.17 5.98 -1.77
C LYS A 23 -24.06 4.84 -1.26
N ILE A 24 -24.72 4.12 -2.17
CA ILE A 24 -25.61 3.00 -1.85
C ILE A 24 -24.79 1.72 -1.59
N LEU A 25 -23.73 1.53 -2.36
CA LEU A 25 -22.81 0.40 -2.23
C LEU A 25 -21.37 0.86 -2.44
N LYS A 26 -20.40 0.02 -2.07
CA LYS A 26 -18.98 0.24 -2.33
C LYS A 26 -18.47 -0.90 -3.20
N LEU A 27 -17.79 -0.58 -4.30
CA LEU A 27 -17.25 -1.60 -5.20
C LEU A 27 -15.89 -2.07 -4.68
N LEU A 28 -15.81 -3.36 -4.40
CA LEU A 28 -14.58 -4.04 -4.03
C LEU A 28 -14.08 -4.79 -5.25
N LEU A 29 -13.45 -4.06 -6.18
CA LEU A 29 -12.80 -4.69 -7.33
C LEU A 29 -11.57 -5.46 -6.82
N PRO A 30 -11.35 -6.71 -7.26
CA PRO A 30 -10.12 -7.40 -6.94
C PRO A 30 -8.96 -6.54 -7.44
N GLU A 31 -7.97 -6.26 -6.57
CA GLU A 31 -6.75 -5.58 -6.99
C GLU A 31 -6.24 -6.29 -8.23
N LYS A 32 -6.24 -5.57 -9.36
CA LYS A 32 -5.51 -6.00 -10.56
C LYS A 32 -4.11 -6.32 -10.07
N GLN A 33 -3.70 -7.59 -10.12
CA GLN A 33 -2.43 -8.04 -9.54
C GLN A 33 -1.36 -7.03 -9.98
N PRO A 34 -0.70 -6.32 -9.05
CA PRO A 34 0.35 -5.40 -9.45
C PRO A 34 1.42 -6.26 -10.10
N ALA A 35 1.68 -6.03 -11.40
CA ALA A 35 2.77 -6.66 -12.12
C ALA A 35 4.05 -6.51 -11.26
N GLY A 36 4.56 -7.63 -10.76
CA GLY A 36 5.81 -7.75 -10.02
C GLY A 36 6.03 -6.73 -8.90
N LYS A 37 5.59 -7.04 -7.66
CA LYS A 37 6.15 -6.37 -6.47
C LYS A 37 7.63 -6.75 -6.34
N THR A 38 8.54 -6.04 -7.02
CA THR A 38 9.95 -6.02 -6.60
C THR A 38 9.94 -5.53 -5.16
N THR A 39 10.29 -6.41 -4.22
CA THR A 39 10.32 -6.09 -2.80
C THR A 39 11.26 -4.90 -2.61
N ARG A 40 10.73 -3.74 -2.17
CA ARG A 40 11.51 -2.53 -1.90
C ARG A 40 12.75 -2.79 -1.03
N LYS A 41 12.70 -3.84 -0.21
CA LYS A 41 13.81 -4.35 0.61
C LYS A 41 15.06 -4.72 -0.20
N SER A 42 14.91 -5.29 -1.40
CA SER A 42 16.03 -5.64 -2.28
C SER A 42 16.75 -4.40 -2.82
N ARG A 43 16.01 -3.31 -3.09
CA ARG A 43 16.57 -2.09 -3.70
C ARG A 43 17.62 -1.41 -2.83
N PHE A 44 17.66 -1.63 -1.52
CA PHE A 44 18.58 -0.94 -0.61
C PHE A 44 19.46 -1.87 0.22
N ALA A 45 19.32 -3.20 0.06
CA ALA A 45 20.15 -4.17 0.75
C ALA A 45 21.64 -3.96 0.38
N GLY A 46 22.50 -3.79 1.39
CA GLY A 46 23.94 -3.61 1.20
C GLY A 46 24.39 -2.23 0.73
N ARG A 47 23.49 -1.24 0.57
CA ARG A 47 23.85 0.11 0.07
C ARG A 47 24.43 1.06 1.11
N ILE A 48 24.44 0.67 2.39
CA ILE A 48 24.97 1.50 3.48
C ILE A 48 26.12 0.75 4.15
N SER A 49 27.25 1.44 4.32
CA SER A 49 28.40 0.89 5.01
C SER A 49 28.11 0.71 6.52
N PRO A 50 28.73 -0.29 7.19
CA PRO A 50 28.53 -0.48 8.62
C PRO A 50 28.96 0.74 9.46
N ALA A 51 29.97 1.49 9.00
CA ALA A 51 30.39 2.72 9.67
C ALA A 51 29.30 3.80 9.61
N THR A 52 28.70 4.02 8.43
CA THR A 52 27.60 4.98 8.24
C THR A 52 26.36 4.56 9.03
N ALA A 53 26.04 3.27 9.09
CA ALA A 53 24.92 2.75 9.88
C ALA A 53 25.10 3.03 11.38
N LYS A 54 26.33 2.85 11.90
CA LYS A 54 26.65 3.12 13.30
C LYS A 54 26.51 4.61 13.65
N GLN A 55 26.96 5.49 12.75
CA GLN A 55 26.83 6.94 12.93
C GLN A 55 25.36 7.39 12.96
N LEU A 56 24.53 6.89 12.03
CA LEU A 56 23.09 7.18 12.02
C LEU A 56 22.41 6.69 13.30
N HIS A 57 22.81 5.53 13.80
CA HIS A 57 22.26 4.99 15.04
C HIS A 57 22.61 5.87 16.26
N GLN A 58 23.85 6.38 16.30
CA GLN A 58 24.31 7.27 17.36
C GLN A 58 23.57 8.61 17.36
N GLN A 59 23.35 9.20 16.17
CA GLN A 59 22.58 10.44 16.03
C GLN A 59 21.11 10.25 16.46
N LEU A 60 20.50 9.12 16.09
CA LEU A 60 19.12 8.81 16.51
C LEU A 60 19.01 8.57 18.02
N ALA A 61 20.01 7.97 18.65
CA ALA A 61 20.04 7.78 20.09
C ALA A 61 20.12 9.14 20.82
N GLN A 62 21.01 10.02 20.37
CA GLN A 62 21.16 11.37 20.92
C GLN A 62 19.87 12.19 20.79
N MET A 63 19.23 12.17 19.61
CA MET A 63 17.94 12.84 19.42
C MET A 63 16.83 12.29 20.34
N ARG A 64 16.85 11.01 20.71
CA ARG A 64 15.85 10.44 21.64
C ARG A 64 16.08 10.89 23.08
N GLU A 65 17.33 11.09 23.47
CA GLU A 65 17.69 11.59 24.79
C GLU A 65 17.32 13.06 24.96
N GLU A 66 17.42 13.86 23.89
CA GLU A 66 17.00 15.27 23.87
C GLU A 66 15.48 15.48 24.00
N TRP A 67 14.69 14.46 23.69
CA TRP A 67 13.22 14.49 23.75
C TRP A 67 12.67 13.85 25.03
N ARG A 68 13.54 13.56 25.99
CA ARG A 68 13.20 13.01 27.30
C ARG A 68 13.19 14.09 28.36
#